data_AF-A0A2C9LQ73-F1
#
_entry.id   AF-A0A2C9LQ73-F1
#
_cell.length_a   1.000
_cell.length_b   1.000
_cell.length_c   1.000
_cell.angle_alpha   90.00
_cell.angle_beta   90.00
_cell.angle_gamma   90.00
#
_symmetry.space_group_name_H-M   'P 1'
#
loop_
_entity.id
_entity.type
_entity.pdbx_description
1 polymer ?
#
loop_
_entity_poly.entity_id
_entity_poly.type
_entity_poly.pdbx_seq_one_letter_code
_entity_poly.pdbx_strand_id
1 'polypeptide(L)'
;MNEYLTDMFGSDDSFCEKEISRISYQNGQNVMEELPANLPPEEEEGNVEYKLKLVKPSDFRMEHLVTQMKWRLEEGQGEAIYEIGVEDNGFLTGLSDTEMDASLSTLKKMADRLGASIEVLREKVTEVGERKRAMEVLVRKVPDDQQFIDLKLAVLGNVDVGKSTILGVLTQGELDNGRGRARLNLFRHLHEIQTGRTSSISYEILGFDGNGQVVNYSACRSIEEICERSSKLITLIDLAGHHKYLKTTIFGLTGNCPDFAMLVVSANTGIGNLRQFKY
;
A
#
# COMPACT_ATOMS: atom_id res chain seq x y z
N MET A 1 -36.63 5.21 -10.18
CA MET A 1 -35.74 5.70 -9.10
C MET A 1 -34.47 4.86 -9.13
N ASN A 2 -33.79 4.88 -10.28
CA ASN A 2 -32.75 3.93 -10.67
C ASN A 2 -31.56 4.65 -11.36
N GLU A 3 -31.37 5.93 -11.03
CA GLU A 3 -30.35 6.80 -11.63
C GLU A 3 -29.46 7.52 -10.60
N TYR A 4 -29.67 7.31 -9.29
CA TYR A 4 -28.88 7.99 -8.23
C TYR A 4 -27.91 7.07 -7.46
N LEU A 5 -27.86 5.78 -7.78
CA LEU A 5 -26.97 4.81 -7.10
C LEU A 5 -25.76 4.40 -7.95
N THR A 6 -25.73 4.78 -9.22
CA THR A 6 -24.60 4.51 -10.12
C THR A 6 -23.49 5.57 -10.00
N ASP A 7 -23.79 6.73 -9.40
CA ASP A 7 -22.84 7.84 -9.23
C ASP A 7 -22.00 7.77 -7.93
N MET A 8 -22.26 6.81 -7.03
CA MET A 8 -21.55 6.72 -5.73
C MET A 8 -20.37 5.74 -5.71
N PHE A 9 -20.25 4.89 -6.73
CA PHE A 9 -19.12 3.99 -6.91
C PHE A 9 -18.62 4.18 -8.33
N GLY A 10 -17.80 5.23 -8.51
CA GLY A 10 -17.01 5.42 -9.72
C GLY A 10 -16.25 4.14 -10.01
N SER A 11 -16.36 3.69 -11.26
CA SER A 11 -15.70 2.52 -11.80
C SER A 11 -14.21 2.78 -11.98
N ASP A 12 -13.47 2.85 -10.87
CA ASP A 12 -12.00 2.94 -10.85
C ASP A 12 -11.38 1.64 -10.33
N ASP A 13 -11.82 0.50 -10.87
CA ASP A 13 -11.19 -0.81 -10.69
C ASP A 13 -9.73 -0.83 -11.22
N SER A 14 -9.32 0.19 -12.00
CA SER A 14 -7.99 0.25 -12.62
C SER A 14 -6.86 0.62 -11.65
N PHE A 15 -7.17 1.33 -10.56
CA PHE A 15 -6.15 1.80 -9.61
C PHE A 15 -5.61 0.64 -8.74
N CYS A 16 -6.52 -0.22 -8.25
CA CYS A 16 -6.18 -1.30 -7.33
C CYS A 16 -5.44 -2.48 -8.02
N GLU A 17 -5.82 -2.82 -9.26
CA GLU A 17 -5.11 -3.86 -10.03
C GLU A 17 -3.68 -3.42 -10.40
N LYS A 18 -3.48 -2.13 -10.73
CA LYS A 18 -2.15 -1.59 -11.06
C LYS A 18 -1.23 -1.63 -9.85
N GLU A 19 -1.68 -1.21 -8.66
CA GLU A 19 -0.89 -1.25 -7.41
C GLU A 19 -0.53 -2.69 -6.99
N ILE A 20 -1.46 -3.65 -7.07
CA ILE A 20 -1.21 -5.05 -6.68
C ILE A 20 -0.24 -5.75 -7.66
N SER A 21 -0.30 -5.42 -8.95
CA SER A 21 0.66 -5.92 -9.95
C SER A 21 2.07 -5.32 -9.82
N ARG A 22 2.22 -4.21 -9.08
CA ARG A 22 3.50 -3.54 -8.85
C ARG A 22 4.29 -4.15 -7.68
N ILE A 23 3.64 -4.91 -6.80
CA ILE A 23 4.25 -5.59 -5.64
C ILE A 23 4.34 -7.10 -5.92
N SER A 24 5.09 -7.49 -6.94
CA SER A 24 5.43 -8.89 -7.22
C SER A 24 6.51 -9.38 -6.24
N TYR A 25 6.13 -9.97 -5.10
CA TYR A 25 7.07 -10.79 -4.32
C TYR A 25 7.31 -12.12 -5.04
N GLN A 26 8.31 -12.16 -5.94
CA GLN A 26 8.83 -13.41 -6.48
C GLN A 26 10.08 -13.85 -5.71
N ASN A 27 9.90 -14.87 -4.86
CA ASN A 27 10.89 -15.83 -4.37
C ASN A 27 12.37 -15.37 -4.34
N GLY A 28 12.78 -14.61 -3.32
CA GLY A 28 14.12 -14.70 -2.72
C GLY A 28 15.34 -14.49 -3.63
N GLN A 29 15.16 -13.90 -4.81
CA GLN A 29 16.25 -13.45 -5.68
C GLN A 29 15.96 -11.99 -6.01
N ASN A 30 16.90 -11.10 -5.66
CA ASN A 30 16.89 -9.70 -6.09
C ASN A 30 17.08 -9.63 -7.61
N VAL A 31 16.02 -9.93 -8.36
CA VAL A 31 15.91 -9.60 -9.78
C VAL A 31 15.09 -8.32 -9.80
N MET A 32 15.72 -7.18 -10.04
CA MET A 32 14.99 -5.94 -10.33
C MET A 32 14.05 -6.25 -11.50
N GLU A 33 12.75 -6.16 -11.26
CA GLU A 33 11.72 -6.40 -12.27
C GLU A 33 11.86 -5.31 -13.35
N GLU A 34 11.88 -5.70 -14.63
CA GLU A 34 12.04 -4.73 -15.72
C GLU A 34 10.80 -3.85 -15.84
N LEU A 35 10.99 -2.55 -16.10
CA LEU A 35 9.86 -1.66 -16.43
C LEU A 35 9.10 -2.17 -17.67
N PRO A 36 7.76 -2.11 -17.66
CA PRO A 36 6.95 -2.49 -18.81
C PRO A 36 7.28 -1.65 -20.04
N ALA A 37 7.00 -2.18 -21.24
CA ALA A 37 7.40 -1.54 -22.50
C ALA A 37 6.58 -0.33 -22.91
N ASN A 38 5.38 -0.18 -22.38
CA ASN A 38 4.54 1.01 -22.52
C ASN A 38 3.80 1.20 -21.20
N LEU A 39 3.74 2.44 -20.74
CA LEU A 39 2.91 2.84 -19.62
C LEU A 39 1.62 3.48 -20.15
N PRO A 40 0.52 3.49 -19.37
CA PRO A 40 -0.64 4.31 -19.71
C PRO A 40 -0.25 5.80 -19.69
N PRO A 41 -1.05 6.70 -20.30
CA PRO A 41 -0.85 8.14 -20.13
C PRO A 41 -0.86 8.56 -18.66
N GLU A 42 -0.11 9.60 -18.34
CA GLU A 42 -0.09 10.19 -17.00
C GLU A 42 -1.50 10.69 -16.62
N GLU A 43 -1.91 10.38 -15.40
CA GLU A 43 -3.13 10.92 -14.79
C GLU A 43 -2.78 12.22 -14.05
N GLU A 44 -3.59 13.27 -14.25
CA GLU A 44 -3.36 14.57 -13.59
C GLU A 44 -3.50 14.46 -12.06
N GLU A 45 -4.35 13.54 -11.58
CA GLU A 45 -4.58 13.24 -10.16
C GLU A 45 -3.82 11.96 -9.75
N GLY A 46 -3.42 11.87 -8.48
CA GLY A 46 -2.80 10.68 -7.89
C GLY A 46 -1.33 10.86 -7.55
N ASN A 47 -0.68 9.79 -7.09
CA ASN A 47 0.68 9.85 -6.55
C ASN A 47 1.77 9.48 -7.56
N VAL A 48 1.44 9.39 -8.86
CA VAL A 48 2.37 9.01 -9.93
C VAL A 48 2.68 10.22 -10.80
N GLU A 49 3.96 10.45 -11.11
CA GLU A 49 4.41 11.60 -11.91
C GLU A 49 5.36 11.15 -13.01
N TYR A 50 5.11 11.58 -14.26
CA TYR A 50 5.98 11.23 -15.39
C TYR A 50 6.91 12.40 -15.73
N LYS A 51 8.19 12.10 -15.91
CA LYS A 51 9.17 13.11 -16.33
C LYS A 51 10.16 12.53 -17.32
N LEU A 52 10.15 13.08 -18.53
CA LEU A 52 11.15 12.72 -19.52
C LEU A 52 12.57 13.01 -19.01
N LYS A 53 12.82 14.19 -18.43
CA LYS A 53 14.13 14.56 -17.87
C LYS A 53 14.05 15.65 -16.81
N LEU A 54 14.97 15.61 -15.84
CA LEU A 54 15.10 16.58 -14.75
C LEU A 54 16.53 17.17 -14.68
N VAL A 55 17.13 17.45 -15.84
CA VAL A 55 18.51 17.95 -15.91
C VAL A 55 18.59 19.44 -15.58
N LYS A 56 19.32 19.79 -14.51
CA LYS A 56 19.69 21.17 -14.09
C LYS A 56 18.55 22.21 -14.27
N PRO A 57 17.43 22.08 -13.55
CA PRO A 57 16.38 23.10 -13.58
C PRO A 57 16.90 24.44 -13.02
N SER A 58 16.32 25.55 -13.49
CA SER A 58 16.52 26.86 -12.85
C SER A 58 15.97 26.86 -11.42
N ASP A 59 16.38 27.80 -10.58
CA ASP A 59 15.90 27.88 -9.20
C ASP A 59 14.37 27.97 -9.12
N PHE A 60 13.75 28.78 -9.98
CA PHE A 60 12.30 28.89 -10.08
C PHE A 60 11.64 27.56 -10.49
N ARG A 61 12.23 26.84 -11.45
CA ARG A 61 11.70 25.52 -11.84
C ARG A 61 11.91 24.49 -10.73
N MET A 62 13.01 24.56 -9.99
CA MET A 62 13.25 23.69 -8.84
C MET A 62 12.16 23.88 -7.77
N GLU A 63 11.78 25.12 -7.45
CA GLU A 63 10.70 25.40 -6.49
C GLU A 63 9.35 24.82 -6.93
N HIS A 64 9.00 24.97 -8.21
CA HIS A 64 7.79 24.34 -8.76
C HIS A 64 7.84 22.81 -8.70
N LEU A 65 8.97 22.21 -9.05
CA LEU A 65 9.16 20.75 -9.00
C LEU A 65 9.05 20.21 -7.57
N VAL A 66 9.61 20.92 -6.59
CA VAL A 66 9.47 20.57 -5.16
C VAL A 66 8.01 20.69 -4.71
N THR A 67 7.31 21.73 -5.14
CA THR A 67 5.89 21.93 -4.78
C THR A 67 5.00 20.83 -5.36
N GLN A 68 5.25 20.46 -6.62
CA GLN A 68 4.59 19.33 -7.27
C GLN A 68 4.87 18.01 -6.54
N MET A 69 6.13 17.74 -6.17
CA MET A 69 6.48 16.54 -5.39
C MET A 69 5.75 16.49 -4.06
N LYS A 70 5.66 17.63 -3.36
CA LYS A 70 4.91 17.70 -2.11
C LYS A 70 3.44 17.31 -2.32
N TRP A 71 2.81 17.80 -3.38
CA TRP A 71 1.41 17.48 -3.69
C TRP A 71 1.22 15.99 -4.00
N ARG A 72 2.07 15.39 -4.86
CA ARG A 72 2.04 13.94 -5.16
C ARG A 72 2.23 13.08 -3.90
N LEU A 73 3.11 13.50 -2.99
CA LEU A 73 3.29 12.84 -1.69
C LEU A 73 2.04 12.95 -0.81
N GLU A 74 1.35 14.09 -0.80
CA GLU A 74 0.11 14.27 -0.04
C GLU A 74 -1.02 13.38 -0.59
N GLU A 75 -1.15 13.27 -1.91
CA GLU A 75 -2.13 12.38 -2.55
C GLU A 75 -1.85 10.90 -2.29
N GLY A 76 -0.57 10.52 -2.22
CA GLY A 76 -0.16 9.14 -1.92
C GLY A 76 0.15 8.86 -0.45
N GLN A 77 -0.40 9.65 0.48
CA GLN A 77 -0.22 9.45 1.94
C GLN A 77 1.24 9.29 2.39
N GLY A 78 2.16 10.06 1.80
CA GLY A 78 3.59 10.05 2.07
C GLY A 78 4.42 9.26 1.04
N GLU A 79 3.81 8.70 0.00
CA GLU A 79 4.49 7.97 -1.08
C GLU A 79 4.17 8.55 -2.45
N ALA A 80 5.16 8.68 -3.33
CA ALA A 80 4.96 9.09 -4.71
C ALA A 80 5.87 8.30 -5.65
N ILE A 81 5.37 7.93 -6.83
CA ILE A 81 6.14 7.20 -7.85
C ILE A 81 6.51 8.17 -8.97
N TYR A 82 7.78 8.19 -9.35
CA TYR A 82 8.33 9.00 -10.42
C TYR A 82 8.85 8.11 -11.53
N GLU A 83 8.28 8.27 -12.73
CA GLU A 83 8.72 7.57 -13.93
C GLU A 83 9.66 8.49 -14.72
N ILE A 84 10.98 8.22 -14.63
CA ILE A 84 12.02 9.03 -15.26
C ILE A 84 12.42 8.44 -16.61
N GLY A 85 12.48 9.28 -17.64
CA GLY A 85 12.73 8.84 -19.02
C GLY A 85 11.46 8.41 -19.76
N VAL A 86 10.30 8.76 -19.21
CA VAL A 86 8.97 8.48 -19.76
C VAL A 86 8.30 9.81 -20.12
N GLU A 87 7.65 9.85 -21.28
CA GLU A 87 6.83 10.99 -21.70
C GLU A 87 5.44 10.93 -21.08
N ASP A 88 4.75 12.06 -20.99
CA ASP A 88 3.40 12.19 -20.39
C ASP A 88 2.35 11.26 -21.06
N ASN A 89 2.60 10.81 -22.29
CA ASN A 89 1.77 9.83 -23.01
C ASN A 89 2.07 8.36 -22.65
N GLY A 90 3.00 8.11 -21.72
CA GLY A 90 3.46 6.78 -21.29
C GLY A 90 4.53 6.13 -22.17
N PHE A 91 5.06 6.86 -23.16
CA PHE A 91 6.11 6.35 -24.06
C PHE A 91 7.49 6.40 -23.41
N LEU A 92 8.21 5.27 -23.41
CA LEU A 92 9.56 5.15 -22.86
C LEU A 92 10.62 5.61 -23.87
N THR A 93 10.86 6.92 -23.92
CA THR A 93 11.93 7.49 -24.75
C THR A 93 13.32 7.18 -24.19
N GLY A 94 13.44 7.10 -22.87
CA GLY A 94 14.69 6.83 -22.14
C GLY A 94 15.72 7.97 -22.23
N LEU A 95 16.65 7.97 -21.29
CA LEU A 95 17.73 8.95 -21.16
C LEU A 95 19.11 8.30 -21.28
N SER A 96 20.11 9.05 -21.74
CA SER A 96 21.50 8.60 -21.63
C SER A 96 21.92 8.44 -20.16
N ASP A 97 22.97 7.65 -19.91
CA ASP A 97 23.49 7.44 -18.54
C ASP A 97 23.75 8.77 -17.81
N THR A 98 24.35 9.75 -18.52
CA THR A 98 24.67 11.06 -17.95
C THR A 98 23.43 11.91 -17.62
N GLU A 99 22.40 11.84 -18.46
CA GLU A 99 21.14 12.57 -18.24
C GLU A 99 20.31 11.91 -17.14
N MET A 100 20.34 10.58 -17.05
CA MET A 100 19.68 9.83 -15.99
C MET A 100 20.30 10.15 -14.62
N ASP A 101 21.62 10.08 -14.50
CA ASP A 101 22.32 10.40 -13.25
C ASP A 101 22.08 11.86 -12.82
N ALA A 102 22.05 12.79 -13.79
CA ALA A 102 21.71 14.19 -13.53
C ALA A 102 20.25 14.37 -13.09
N SER A 103 19.32 13.61 -13.67
CA SER A 103 17.90 13.65 -13.32
C SER A 103 17.64 13.07 -11.93
N LEU A 104 18.26 11.94 -11.59
CA LEU A 104 18.23 11.36 -10.25
C LEU A 104 18.85 12.30 -9.21
N SER A 105 19.96 12.98 -9.54
CA SER A 105 20.56 13.98 -8.65
C SER A 105 19.62 15.14 -8.38
N THR A 106 18.88 15.62 -9.38
CA THR A 106 17.84 16.64 -9.21
C THR A 106 16.69 16.12 -8.36
N LEU A 107 16.18 14.92 -8.65
CA LEU A 107 15.09 14.30 -7.90
C LEU A 107 15.46 14.11 -6.43
N LYS A 108 16.69 13.68 -6.16
CA LYS A 108 17.23 13.57 -4.79
C LYS A 108 17.25 14.93 -4.08
N LYS A 109 17.70 15.99 -4.76
CA LYS A 109 17.67 17.35 -4.19
C LYS A 109 16.26 17.84 -3.90
N MET A 110 15.28 17.46 -4.73
CA MET A 110 13.87 17.77 -4.48
C MET A 110 13.38 17.05 -3.23
N ALA A 111 13.66 15.75 -3.10
CA ALA A 111 13.30 14.93 -1.96
C ALA A 111 13.97 15.43 -0.66
N ASP A 112 15.27 15.72 -0.69
CA ASP A 112 16.04 16.23 0.44
C ASP A 112 15.44 17.55 0.99
N ARG A 113 14.93 18.43 0.11
CA ARG A 113 14.26 19.68 0.52
C ARG A 113 12.94 19.45 1.26
N LEU A 114 12.29 18.32 1.02
CA LEU A 114 11.04 17.93 1.66
C LEU A 114 11.24 17.01 2.87
N GLY A 115 12.48 16.58 3.15
CA GLY A 115 12.77 15.54 4.15
C GLY A 115 12.36 14.13 3.70
N ALA A 116 12.29 13.90 2.38
CA ALA A 116 11.91 12.62 1.79
C ALA A 116 13.15 11.81 1.35
N SER A 117 13.02 10.50 1.26
CA SER A 117 14.00 9.58 0.67
C SER A 117 13.56 9.13 -0.73
N ILE A 118 14.52 8.66 -1.54
CA ILE A 118 14.24 8.08 -2.86
C ILE A 118 14.82 6.66 -2.95
N GLU A 119 14.11 5.77 -3.63
CA GLU A 119 14.48 4.38 -3.88
C GLU A 119 14.16 4.02 -5.33
N VAL A 120 15.11 3.44 -6.07
CA VAL A 120 14.85 2.98 -7.45
C VAL A 120 14.19 1.60 -7.37
N LEU A 121 12.94 1.51 -7.81
CA LEU A 121 12.20 0.25 -7.82
C LEU A 121 12.54 -0.60 -9.03
N ARG A 122 12.54 0.03 -10.21
CA ARG A 122 12.74 -0.65 -11.49
C ARG A 122 13.62 0.17 -12.42
N GLU A 123 14.35 -0.52 -13.28
CA GLU A 123 15.16 0.07 -14.34
C GLU A 123 14.93 -0.70 -15.64
N LYS A 124 14.87 0.03 -16.75
CA LYS A 124 14.90 -0.56 -18.09
C LYS A 124 15.98 0.08 -18.92
N VAL A 125 16.78 -0.77 -19.56
CA VAL A 125 17.84 -0.36 -20.47
C VAL A 125 17.47 -0.78 -21.88
N THR A 126 17.44 0.16 -22.81
CA THR A 126 17.27 -0.10 -24.23
C THR A 126 18.64 -0.01 -24.91
N GLU A 127 19.03 -1.09 -25.59
CA GLU A 127 20.29 -1.17 -26.37
C GLU A 127 20.08 -0.98 -27.88
N VAL A 128 18.84 -0.74 -28.31
CA VAL A 128 18.52 -0.48 -29.73
C VAL A 128 18.99 0.92 -30.09
N GLY A 129 20.21 1.02 -30.61
CA GLY A 129 20.88 2.28 -30.97
C GLY A 129 21.85 2.72 -29.88
N GLU A 130 21.65 3.91 -29.31
CA GLU A 130 22.41 4.38 -28.14
C GLU A 130 21.80 3.82 -26.86
N ARG A 131 22.64 3.44 -25.89
CA ARG A 131 22.20 2.93 -24.59
C ARG A 131 21.36 4.00 -23.87
N LYS A 132 20.09 3.69 -23.61
CA LYS A 132 19.16 4.56 -22.88
C LYS A 132 18.52 3.85 -21.71
N ARG A 133 18.24 4.59 -20.64
CA ARG A 133 17.67 4.12 -19.38
C ARG A 133 16.35 4.80 -19.09
N ALA A 134 15.40 4.07 -18.54
CA ALA A 134 14.20 4.60 -17.89
C ALA A 134 14.06 3.95 -16.51
N MET A 135 13.47 4.66 -15.55
CA MET A 135 13.42 4.22 -14.15
C MET A 135 12.11 4.55 -13.47
N GLU A 136 11.64 3.61 -12.65
CA GLU A 136 10.57 3.80 -11.68
C GLU A 136 11.22 4.11 -10.34
N VAL A 137 11.01 5.31 -9.83
CA VAL A 137 11.63 5.78 -8.58
C VAL A 137 10.54 6.08 -7.57
N LEU A 138 10.61 5.43 -6.42
CA LEU A 138 9.75 5.69 -5.29
C LEU A 138 10.33 6.82 -4.44
N VAL A 139 9.51 7.79 -4.12
CA VAL A 139 9.81 8.87 -3.18
C VAL A 139 8.95 8.66 -1.95
N ARG A 140 9.56 8.58 -0.77
CA ARG A 140 8.84 8.43 0.50
C ARG A 140 9.15 9.57 1.45
N LYS A 141 8.13 10.19 2.01
CA LYS A 141 8.24 11.16 3.11
C LYS A 141 7.57 10.60 4.36
N VAL A 142 8.31 10.47 5.44
CA VAL A 142 7.73 10.25 6.77
C VAL A 142 7.17 11.61 7.25
N PRO A 143 5.90 11.72 7.66
CA PRO A 143 5.32 12.98 8.12
C PRO A 143 6.07 13.58 9.31
N ASP A 144 6.22 14.90 9.36
CA ASP A 144 6.94 15.58 10.46
C ASP A 144 6.21 15.45 11.82
N ASP A 145 4.89 15.17 11.80
CA ASP A 145 4.01 15.06 12.98
C ASP A 145 3.68 13.60 13.38
N GLN A 146 4.08 12.61 12.57
CA GLN A 146 3.86 11.19 12.84
C GLN A 146 5.17 10.44 12.70
N GLN A 147 5.54 9.63 13.70
CA GLN A 147 6.76 8.82 13.65
C GLN A 147 6.73 7.74 12.54
N PHE A 148 5.56 7.48 11.96
CA PHE A 148 5.30 6.47 10.93
C PHE A 148 4.04 6.81 10.13
N ILE A 149 3.95 6.35 8.87
CA ILE A 149 2.70 6.34 8.10
C ILE A 149 1.80 5.22 8.67
N ASP A 150 0.57 5.51 9.09
CA ASP A 150 -0.38 4.51 9.64
C ASP A 150 -1.55 4.29 8.68
N LEU A 151 -1.56 3.16 7.99
CA LEU A 151 -2.63 2.76 7.08
C LEU A 151 -3.59 1.80 7.79
N LYS A 152 -4.87 2.12 7.81
CA LYS A 152 -5.90 1.34 8.51
C LYS A 152 -6.67 0.46 7.52
N LEU A 153 -6.56 -0.85 7.69
CA LEU A 153 -7.21 -1.84 6.86
C LEU A 153 -8.27 -2.61 7.64
N ALA A 154 -9.53 -2.43 7.28
CA ALA A 154 -10.63 -3.18 7.88
C ALA A 154 -10.80 -4.56 7.24
N VAL A 155 -10.79 -5.62 8.06
CA VAL A 155 -10.97 -6.99 7.56
C VAL A 155 -12.42 -7.43 7.71
N LEU A 156 -13.07 -7.66 6.57
CA LEU A 156 -14.47 -8.01 6.43
C LEU A 156 -14.63 -9.42 5.85
N GLY A 157 -15.80 -10.02 6.08
CA GLY A 157 -16.10 -11.36 5.59
C GLY A 157 -16.98 -12.16 6.53
N ASN A 158 -17.60 -13.22 6.00
CA ASN A 158 -18.56 -14.03 6.74
C ASN A 158 -17.90 -14.83 7.89
N VAL A 159 -18.70 -15.54 8.69
CA VAL A 159 -18.22 -16.45 9.73
C VAL A 159 -17.36 -17.55 9.10
N ASP A 160 -16.30 -17.94 9.80
CA ASP A 160 -15.42 -19.08 9.44
C ASP A 160 -14.68 -18.98 8.09
N VAL A 161 -14.62 -17.79 7.47
CA VAL A 161 -13.79 -17.55 6.27
C VAL A 161 -12.29 -17.39 6.57
N GLY A 162 -11.91 -17.36 7.86
CA GLY A 162 -10.50 -17.30 8.26
C GLY A 162 -9.90 -15.91 8.48
N LYS A 163 -10.70 -14.84 8.59
CA LYS A 163 -10.22 -13.45 8.85
C LYS A 163 -9.17 -13.36 9.96
N SER A 164 -9.56 -13.74 11.18
CA SER A 164 -8.68 -13.74 12.35
C SER A 164 -7.52 -14.72 12.21
N THR A 165 -7.67 -15.79 11.42
CA THR A 165 -6.56 -16.70 11.14
C THR A 165 -5.52 -16.04 10.25
N ILE A 166 -5.93 -15.36 9.18
CA ILE A 166 -5.03 -14.60 8.28
C ILE A 166 -4.31 -13.52 9.08
N LEU A 167 -5.03 -12.75 9.90
CA LEU A 167 -4.45 -11.72 10.74
C LEU A 167 -3.39 -12.27 11.69
N GLY A 168 -3.69 -13.38 12.38
CA GLY A 168 -2.74 -14.00 13.29
C GLY A 168 -1.49 -14.52 12.58
N VAL A 169 -1.62 -15.05 11.36
CA VAL A 169 -0.46 -15.47 10.56
C VAL A 169 0.37 -14.26 10.13
N LEU A 170 -0.27 -13.19 9.65
CA LEU A 170 0.42 -11.98 9.18
C LEU A 170 1.13 -11.22 10.30
N THR A 171 0.58 -11.18 11.51
CA THR A 171 1.19 -10.40 12.59
C THR A 171 2.24 -11.18 13.37
N GLN A 172 2.17 -12.52 13.37
CA GLN A 172 3.09 -13.38 14.12
C GLN A 172 4.13 -14.09 13.27
N GLY A 173 3.89 -14.24 11.97
CA GLY A 173 4.82 -14.91 11.06
C GLY A 173 4.82 -16.43 11.19
N GLU A 174 3.93 -16.99 12.01
CA GLU A 174 3.74 -18.43 12.16
C GLU A 174 2.51 -18.91 11.40
N LEU A 175 2.67 -20.00 10.65
CA LEU A 175 1.54 -20.64 9.97
C LEU A 175 0.55 -21.22 10.98
N ASP A 176 -0.73 -21.15 10.62
CA ASP A 176 -1.79 -21.81 11.38
C ASP A 176 -1.66 -23.33 11.28
N ASN A 177 -1.96 -24.04 12.36
CA ASN A 177 -1.88 -25.50 12.41
C ASN A 177 -3.16 -26.18 11.90
N GLY A 178 -4.05 -25.45 11.22
CA GLY A 178 -5.36 -25.91 10.77
C GLY A 178 -6.38 -26.08 11.89
N ARG A 179 -6.04 -25.72 13.14
CA ARG A 179 -6.95 -25.73 14.30
C ARG A 179 -7.22 -24.32 14.82
N GLY A 180 -6.81 -23.28 14.09
CA GLY A 180 -6.99 -21.89 14.48
C GLY A 180 -6.07 -21.47 15.63
N ARG A 181 -4.87 -22.04 15.73
CA ARG A 181 -3.83 -21.60 16.68
C ARG A 181 -3.45 -20.14 16.45
N ALA A 182 -3.34 -19.71 15.18
CA ALA A 182 -2.95 -18.35 14.83
C ALA A 182 -3.94 -17.30 15.37
N ARG A 183 -5.26 -17.58 15.30
CA ARG A 183 -6.30 -16.64 15.77
C ARG A 183 -6.47 -16.59 17.29
N LEU A 184 -5.98 -17.58 18.04
CA LEU A 184 -6.15 -17.61 19.51
C LEU A 184 -5.51 -16.39 20.19
N ASN A 185 -4.41 -15.90 19.62
CA ASN A 185 -3.69 -14.73 20.14
C ASN A 185 -4.43 -13.41 19.90
N LEU A 186 -5.46 -13.42 19.05
CA LEU A 186 -6.30 -12.26 18.74
C LEU A 186 -7.57 -12.18 19.62
N PHE A 187 -7.93 -13.28 20.27
CA PHE A 187 -9.13 -13.34 21.10
C PHE A 187 -8.89 -12.63 22.42
N ARG A 188 -9.77 -11.67 22.71
CA ARG A 188 -9.67 -10.80 23.90
C ARG A 188 -10.62 -11.22 25.01
N HIS A 189 -11.64 -12.01 24.68
CA HIS A 189 -12.66 -12.43 25.63
C HIS A 189 -12.74 -13.95 25.77
N LEU A 190 -13.07 -14.41 26.98
CA LEU A 190 -13.19 -15.84 27.30
C LEU A 190 -14.18 -16.57 26.39
N HIS A 191 -15.31 -15.94 26.06
CA HIS A 191 -16.30 -16.54 25.16
C HIS A 191 -15.80 -16.67 23.72
N GLU A 192 -14.84 -15.84 23.26
CA GLU A 192 -14.22 -15.98 21.94
C GLU A 192 -13.32 -17.22 21.91
N ILE A 193 -12.55 -17.45 22.98
CA ILE A 193 -11.70 -18.64 23.15
C ILE A 193 -12.56 -19.91 23.21
N GLN A 194 -13.66 -19.89 23.97
CA GLN A 194 -14.55 -21.04 24.15
C GLN A 194 -15.32 -21.39 22.87
N THR A 195 -15.78 -20.38 22.13
CA THR A 195 -16.62 -20.59 20.92
C THR A 195 -15.80 -20.63 19.63
N GLY A 196 -14.55 -20.17 19.66
CA GLY A 196 -13.70 -19.99 18.48
C GLY A 196 -14.17 -18.88 17.55
N ARG A 197 -14.98 -17.92 18.03
CA ARG A 197 -15.59 -16.85 17.23
C ARG A 197 -15.23 -15.47 17.74
N THR A 198 -14.81 -14.60 16.85
CA THR A 198 -14.59 -13.17 17.10
C THR A 198 -15.93 -12.45 17.31
N SER A 199 -16.01 -11.69 18.39
CA SER A 199 -17.21 -10.96 18.82
C SER A 199 -16.96 -9.47 19.06
N SER A 200 -15.68 -9.09 19.18
CA SER A 200 -15.20 -7.75 19.46
C SER A 200 -14.38 -7.21 18.28
N ILE A 201 -14.10 -5.89 18.31
CA ILE A 201 -13.16 -5.27 17.38
C ILE A 201 -11.76 -5.46 17.96
N SER A 202 -10.86 -6.06 17.19
CA SER A 202 -9.45 -6.19 17.55
C SER A 202 -8.58 -5.40 16.58
N TYR A 203 -7.44 -4.93 17.08
CA TYR A 203 -6.47 -4.15 16.32
C TYR A 203 -5.15 -4.89 16.38
N GLU A 204 -4.60 -5.16 15.21
CA GLU A 204 -3.30 -5.80 15.04
C GLU A 204 -2.42 -4.90 14.19
N ILE A 205 -1.15 -4.78 14.55
CA ILE A 205 -0.22 -3.87 13.89
C ILE A 205 0.81 -4.68 13.12
N LEU A 206 1.06 -4.30 11.88
CA LEU A 206 2.11 -4.83 11.03
C LEU A 206 3.05 -3.70 10.63
N GLY A 207 4.30 -3.78 11.05
CA GLY A 207 5.31 -2.76 10.80
C GLY A 207 6.29 -3.13 9.68
N PHE A 208 6.64 -2.13 8.87
CA PHE A 208 7.60 -2.23 7.78
C PHE A 208 8.73 -1.22 7.97
N ASP A 209 9.96 -1.66 7.74
CA ASP A 209 11.15 -0.81 7.73
C ASP A 209 11.26 0.01 6.43
N GLY A 210 12.27 0.88 6.35
CA GLY A 210 12.49 1.73 5.18
C GLY A 210 12.85 0.98 3.89
N ASN A 211 13.18 -0.32 4.00
CA ASN A 211 13.46 -1.21 2.87
C ASN A 211 12.25 -2.10 2.53
N GLY A 212 11.10 -1.91 3.20
CA GLY A 212 9.89 -2.71 3.00
C GLY A 212 9.89 -4.09 3.67
N GLN A 213 10.80 -4.37 4.60
CA GLN A 213 10.84 -5.63 5.35
C GLN A 213 9.95 -5.58 6.59
N VAL A 214 9.30 -6.71 6.91
CA VAL A 214 8.42 -6.83 8.08
C VAL A 214 9.23 -6.86 9.38
N VAL A 215 8.93 -5.92 10.28
CA VAL A 215 9.62 -5.76 11.57
C VAL A 215 9.10 -6.73 12.63
N ASN A 216 7.81 -7.08 12.58
CA ASN A 216 7.10 -7.88 13.59
C ASN A 216 7.75 -9.22 13.94
N TYR A 217 8.40 -9.87 12.98
CA TYR A 217 8.98 -11.21 13.16
C TYR A 217 10.38 -11.19 13.78
N SER A 218 10.95 -9.99 13.89
CA SER A 218 12.16 -9.76 14.68
C SER A 218 11.84 -10.01 16.16
N ALA A 219 12.84 -10.07 17.04
CA ALA A 219 12.63 -10.29 18.48
C ALA A 219 11.79 -9.21 19.22
N CYS A 220 11.11 -8.33 18.48
CA CYS A 220 10.18 -7.33 18.96
C CYS A 220 8.99 -8.00 19.63
N ARG A 221 8.77 -7.69 20.91
CA ARG A 221 7.68 -8.29 21.71
C ARG A 221 6.58 -7.31 22.05
N SER A 222 6.79 -6.02 21.85
CA SER A 222 5.81 -4.97 22.14
C SER A 222 5.43 -4.19 20.89
N ILE A 223 4.23 -3.63 20.91
CA ILE A 223 3.72 -2.73 19.88
C ILE A 223 4.62 -1.49 19.76
N GLU A 224 5.10 -0.97 20.89
CA GLU A 224 5.99 0.20 20.93
C GLU A 224 7.28 -0.02 20.14
N GLU A 225 7.90 -1.19 20.29
CA GLU A 225 9.14 -1.52 19.59
C GLU A 225 8.91 -1.68 18.07
N ILE A 226 7.73 -2.17 17.67
CA ILE A 226 7.33 -2.23 16.26
C ILE A 226 7.18 -0.81 15.72
N CYS A 227 6.48 0.08 16.44
CA CYS A 227 6.32 1.47 16.04
C CYS A 227 7.66 2.22 15.92
N GLU A 228 8.59 2.03 16.84
CA GLU A 228 9.89 2.71 16.83
C GLU A 228 10.80 2.29 15.66
N ARG A 229 10.69 1.03 15.23
CA ARG A 229 11.55 0.47 14.16
C ARG A 229 10.91 0.50 12.77
N SER A 230 9.64 0.89 12.69
CA SER A 230 8.90 0.90 11.43
C SER A 230 8.85 2.30 10.85
N SER A 231 9.09 2.42 9.55
CA SER A 231 8.78 3.64 8.80
C SER A 231 7.32 3.67 8.35
N LYS A 232 6.66 2.51 8.28
CA LYS A 232 5.25 2.36 7.89
C LYS A 232 4.57 1.31 8.76
N LEU A 233 3.38 1.61 9.25
CA LEU A 233 2.51 0.70 9.97
C LEU A 233 1.24 0.44 9.18
N ILE A 234 0.79 -0.80 9.21
CA ILE A 234 -0.54 -1.21 8.77
C ILE A 234 -1.30 -1.65 10.01
N THR A 235 -2.32 -0.88 10.38
CA THR A 235 -3.27 -1.23 11.43
C THR A 235 -4.40 -2.06 10.84
N LEU A 236 -4.38 -3.35 11.14
CA LEU A 236 -5.38 -4.32 10.73
C LEU A 236 -6.53 -4.36 11.75
N ILE A 237 -7.74 -4.07 11.31
CA ILE A 237 -8.94 -4.04 12.15
C ILE A 237 -9.72 -5.33 11.91
N ASP A 238 -9.65 -6.27 12.86
CA ASP A 238 -10.45 -7.50 12.83
C ASP A 238 -11.89 -7.17 13.22
N LEU A 239 -12.82 -7.40 12.28
CA LEU A 239 -14.24 -7.18 12.51
C LEU A 239 -14.99 -8.50 12.59
N ALA A 240 -15.98 -8.53 13.48
CA ALA A 240 -16.79 -9.73 13.70
C ALA A 240 -17.55 -10.12 12.42
N GLY A 241 -17.43 -11.39 12.02
CA GLY A 241 -18.09 -11.91 10.82
C GLY A 241 -19.51 -12.42 11.02
N HIS A 242 -19.95 -12.58 12.27
CA HIS A 242 -21.26 -13.16 12.58
C HIS A 242 -22.33 -12.07 12.64
N HIS A 243 -23.48 -12.31 11.99
CA HIS A 243 -24.58 -11.34 11.87
C HIS A 243 -25.04 -10.74 13.21
N LYS A 244 -25.00 -11.53 14.30
CA LYS A 244 -25.29 -11.08 15.67
C LYS A 244 -24.44 -9.87 16.10
N TYR A 245 -23.24 -9.72 15.56
CA TYR A 245 -22.28 -8.66 15.88
C TYR A 245 -22.19 -7.58 14.79
N LEU A 246 -23.15 -7.53 13.85
CA LEU A 246 -23.16 -6.54 12.76
C LEU A 246 -23.11 -5.10 13.26
N LYS A 247 -23.77 -4.78 14.38
CA LYS A 247 -23.69 -3.45 15.01
C LYS A 247 -22.26 -3.09 15.41
N THR A 248 -21.52 -4.06 15.94
CA THR A 248 -20.11 -3.92 16.30
C THR A 248 -19.27 -3.67 15.05
N THR A 249 -19.54 -4.40 13.95
CA THR A 249 -18.85 -4.22 12.66
C THR A 249 -19.10 -2.83 12.08
N ILE A 250 -20.34 -2.36 12.05
CA ILE A 250 -20.69 -1.01 11.55
C ILE A 250 -20.00 0.05 12.40
N PHE A 251 -20.06 -0.07 13.73
CA PHE A 251 -19.36 0.84 14.64
C PHE A 251 -17.84 0.82 14.43
N GLY A 252 -17.27 -0.35 14.15
CA GLY A 252 -15.85 -0.49 13.83
C GLY A 252 -15.46 0.21 12.54
N LEU A 253 -16.27 0.11 11.49
CA LEU A 253 -16.03 0.82 10.23
C LEU A 253 -16.19 2.33 10.38
N THR A 254 -17.30 2.79 10.96
CA THR A 254 -17.57 4.23 11.09
C THR A 254 -16.69 4.92 12.12
N GLY A 255 -16.36 4.23 13.21
CA GLY A 255 -15.61 4.78 14.33
C GLY A 255 -14.10 4.81 14.10
N ASN A 256 -13.56 3.86 13.31
CA ASN A 256 -12.12 3.81 13.03
C ASN A 256 -11.73 4.46 11.70
N CYS A 257 -12.72 4.71 10.82
CA CYS A 257 -12.53 5.33 9.50
C CYS A 257 -11.34 4.69 8.75
N PRO A 258 -11.41 3.39 8.43
CA PRO A 258 -10.33 2.69 7.76
C PRO A 258 -10.09 3.28 6.36
N ASP A 259 -8.83 3.37 5.96
CA ASP A 259 -8.42 3.80 4.62
C ASP A 259 -8.83 2.77 3.56
N PHE A 260 -8.72 1.48 3.92
CA PHE A 260 -9.01 0.36 3.01
C PHE A 260 -9.84 -0.72 3.69
N ALA A 261 -10.47 -1.58 2.88
CA ALA A 261 -11.16 -2.77 3.35
C ALA A 261 -10.68 -4.03 2.61
N MET A 262 -10.32 -5.06 3.38
CA MET A 262 -10.03 -6.40 2.87
C MET A 262 -11.26 -7.29 3.03
N LEU A 263 -11.83 -7.77 1.92
CA LEU A 263 -12.93 -8.72 1.95
C LEU A 263 -12.43 -10.16 1.81
N VAL A 264 -12.56 -10.96 2.87
CA VAL A 264 -12.17 -12.37 2.90
C VAL A 264 -13.37 -13.25 2.54
N VAL A 265 -13.23 -14.01 1.46
CA VAL A 265 -14.26 -14.93 0.95
C VAL A 265 -13.72 -16.35 0.94
N SER A 266 -14.48 -17.29 1.50
CA SER A 266 -14.12 -18.72 1.47
C SER A 266 -14.38 -19.29 0.08
N ALA A 267 -13.37 -19.93 -0.50
CA ALA A 267 -13.46 -20.60 -1.80
C ALA A 267 -14.53 -21.71 -1.82
N ASN A 268 -14.74 -22.39 -0.69
CA ASN A 268 -15.68 -23.51 -0.58
C ASN A 268 -17.13 -23.05 -0.51
N THR A 269 -17.40 -21.90 0.10
CA THR A 269 -18.76 -21.38 0.31
C THR A 269 -19.12 -20.25 -0.65
N GLY A 270 -18.14 -19.72 -1.38
CA GLY A 270 -18.29 -18.55 -2.24
C GLY A 270 -18.81 -17.32 -1.47
N ILE A 271 -19.43 -16.39 -2.21
CA ILE A 271 -20.19 -15.26 -1.67
C ILE A 271 -21.55 -15.79 -1.15
N GLY A 272 -21.53 -16.67 -0.16
CA GLY A 272 -22.74 -17.21 0.44
C GLY A 272 -23.54 -16.10 1.14
N ASN A 273 -24.76 -15.83 0.66
CA ASN A 273 -25.77 -14.95 1.27
C ASN A 273 -25.18 -13.73 2.03
N LEU A 274 -24.49 -12.82 1.31
CA LEU A 274 -24.59 -11.40 1.66
C LEU A 274 -26.06 -11.01 1.45
N ARG A 275 -26.92 -11.34 2.41
CA ARG A 275 -28.34 -10.98 2.32
C ARG A 275 -28.39 -9.47 2.26
N GLN A 276 -28.86 -8.96 1.12
CA GLN A 276 -29.23 -7.58 0.89
C GLN A 276 -29.86 -7.01 2.16
N PHE A 277 -29.31 -5.88 2.60
CA PHE A 277 -29.90 -5.02 3.62
C PHE A 277 -31.33 -4.68 3.16
N LYS A 278 -32.31 -5.41 3.71
CA LYS A 278 -33.69 -4.94 3.68
C LYS A 278 -33.81 -3.96 4.84
N TYR A 279 -33.79 -2.67 4.48
CA TYR A 279 -34.28 -1.59 5.33
C TYR A 279 -35.72 -1.87 5.79
#